data_AF-A0A0F9QPN3-F1
#
_entry.id   AF-A0A0F9QPN3-F1
#
_cell.length_a   1.000
_cell.length_b   1.000
_cell.length_c   1.000
_cell.angle_alpha   90.00
_cell.angle_beta   90.00
_cell.angle_gamma   90.00
#
_symmetry.space_group_name_H-M   'P 1'
#
loop_
_entity.id
_entity.type
_entity.pdbx_description
1 polymer ?
#
loop_
_entity_poly.entity_id
_entity_poly.type
_entity_poly.pdbx_seq_one_letter_code
_entity_poly.pdbx_strand_id
1 'polypeptide(L)' 'MTNKYGAQVVIDGMNMFDIITIISKKNKRYIANALDEMEEVLGSDTEAFIKVRKIFLDTQNDYTRSIFVTLFGDIEGIF' A
#
# COMPACT_ATOMS: atom_id res chain seq x y z
N MET A 1 17.42 4.07 5.38
CA MET A 1 17.12 3.27 6.60
C MET A 1 18.34 2.44 6.93
N THR A 2 18.85 2.54 8.16
CA THR A 2 20.07 1.87 8.62
C THR A 2 19.73 0.51 9.21
N ASN A 3 20.43 -0.56 8.82
CA ASN A 3 20.22 -1.86 9.44
C ASN A 3 20.81 -1.90 10.87
N LYS A 4 20.57 -3.00 11.60
CA LYS A 4 21.01 -3.25 12.98
C LYS A 4 22.53 -3.15 13.22
N TYR A 5 23.32 -2.99 12.15
CA TYR A 5 24.78 -2.95 12.12
C TYR A 5 25.33 -1.59 11.68
N GLY A 6 24.50 -0.55 11.62
CA GLY A 6 24.95 0.80 11.23
C GLY A 6 25.22 0.97 9.73
N ALA A 7 24.93 -0.05 8.91
CA ALA A 7 25.07 0.05 7.46
C ALA A 7 23.84 0.73 6.84
N GLN A 8 24.09 1.79 6.07
CA GLN A 8 23.08 2.43 5.24
C GLN A 8 22.77 1.49 4.06
N VAL A 9 21.55 0.97 3.98
CA VAL A 9 21.10 0.23 2.80
C VAL A 9 20.85 1.25 1.70
N VAL A 10 21.77 1.34 0.75
CA VAL A 10 21.61 2.10 -0.50
C VAL A 10 21.20 1.09 -1.57
N ILE A 11 19.99 1.25 -2.13
CA ILE A 11 19.57 0.43 -3.26
C ILE A 11 20.02 1.15 -4.52
N ASP A 12 21.17 0.75 -5.04
CA ASP A 12 21.73 1.29 -6.26
C ASP A 12 21.06 0.62 -7.48
N GLY A 13 20.61 1.41 -8.45
CA GLY A 13 20.14 0.91 -9.75
C GLY A 13 18.67 0.45 -9.86
N MET A 14 17.80 0.65 -8.86
CA MET A 14 16.36 0.46 -9.07
C MET A 14 15.74 1.69 -9.73
N ASN A 15 14.98 1.49 -10.81
CA ASN A 15 14.23 2.57 -11.41
C ASN A 15 12.95 2.87 -10.59
N MET A 16 12.41 4.10 -10.72
CA MET A 16 11.19 4.52 -10.03
C MET A 16 9.98 3.61 -10.32
N PHE A 17 9.80 3.20 -11.58
CA PHE A 17 8.71 2.31 -11.99
C PHE A 17 8.81 0.90 -11.39
N ASP A 18 10.02 0.39 -11.14
CA ASP A 18 10.24 -0.90 -10.47
C ASP A 18 9.78 -0.80 -9.02
N ILE A 19 10.12 0.30 -8.34
CA ILE A 19 9.68 0.56 -6.97
C ILE A 19 8.16 0.67 -6.90
N ILE A 20 7.54 1.46 -7.80
CA ILE A 20 6.08 1.59 -7.89
C ILE A 20 5.43 0.22 -8.12
N THR A 21 6.01 -0.60 -9.01
CA THR A 21 5.49 -1.93 -9.33
C THR A 21 5.57 -2.87 -8.13
N ILE A 22 6.69 -2.87 -7.40
CA ILE A 22 6.88 -3.68 -6.20
C ILE A 22 5.89 -3.27 -5.11
N ILE A 23 5.78 -1.96 -4.83
CA ILE A 23 4.85 -1.43 -3.83
C ILE A 23 3.41 -1.79 -4.22
N SER A 24 3.03 -1.55 -5.47
CA SER A 24 1.68 -1.85 -5.98
C SER A 24 1.33 -3.34 -5.88
N LYS A 25 2.28 -4.24 -6.22
CA LYS A 25 2.07 -5.69 -6.13
C LYS A 25 1.91 -6.16 -4.69
N LYS A 26 2.74 -5.64 -3.78
CA LYS A 26 2.66 -5.94 -2.34
C LYS A 26 1.35 -5.41 -1.74
N ASN A 27 0.98 -4.17 -2.08
CA ASN A 27 -0.22 -3.52 -1.58
C ASN A 27 -1.49 -4.29 -2.01
N LYS A 28 -1.61 -4.66 -3.29
CA LYS A 28 -2.75 -5.47 -3.78
C LYS A 28 -2.93 -6.78 -3.01
N ARG A 29 -1.82 -7.48 -2.71
CA ARG A 29 -1.87 -8.73 -1.95
C ARG A 29 -2.30 -8.49 -0.50
N TYR A 30 -1.79 -7.44 0.14
CA TYR A 30 -2.17 -7.09 1.50
C TYR A 30 -3.65 -6.74 1.60
N ILE A 31 -4.14 -5.90 0.68
CA ILE A 31 -5.55 -5.53 0.58
C ILE A 31 -6.43 -6.76 0.42
N ALA A 32 -6.06 -7.68 -0.48
CA ALA A 32 -6.83 -8.90 -0.72
C ALA A 32 -6.96 -9.75 0.56
N ASN A 33 -5.84 -10.02 1.23
CA ASN A 33 -5.84 -10.81 2.47
C ASN A 33 -6.67 -10.13 3.58
N ALA A 34 -6.51 -8.80 3.74
CA ALA A 34 -7.23 -8.07 4.77
C ALA A 34 -8.74 -8.05 4.51
N LEU A 35 -9.16 -7.92 3.24
CA LEU A 35 -10.57 -7.99 2.88
C LEU A 35 -11.16 -9.38 3.09
N ASP A 36 -10.40 -10.45 2.79
CA ASP A 36 -10.80 -11.84 3.03
C ASP A 36 -11.05 -12.10 4.53
N GLU A 37 -10.12 -11.68 5.39
CA GLU A 37 -10.29 -11.77 6.85
C GLU A 37 -11.47 -10.93 7.37
N MET A 38 -11.66 -9.72 6.83
CA MET A 38 -12.81 -8.88 7.20
C MET A 38 -14.14 -9.50 6.75
N GLU A 39 -14.16 -10.11 5.57
CA GLU A 39 -15.33 -10.80 5.01
C GLU A 39 -15.70 -12.01 5.87
N GLU A 40 -14.71 -12.80 6.29
CA GLU A 40 -14.91 -13.95 7.18
C GLU A 40 -15.50 -13.52 8.54
N VAL A 41 -15.03 -12.41 9.11
CA VAL A 41 -15.47 -11.93 10.43
C VAL A 41 -16.82 -11.22 10.39
N LEU A 42 -17.07 -10.41 9.36
CA LEU A 42 -18.25 -9.54 9.30
C LEU A 42 -19.38 -10.13 8.45
N GLY A 43 -19.09 -11.06 7.55
CA GLY A 43 -20.04 -11.56 6.54
C GLY A 43 -20.13 -10.62 5.33
N SER A 44 -20.03 -11.21 4.13
CA SER A 44 -19.94 -10.54 2.83
C SER A 44 -21.09 -9.58 2.51
N ASP A 45 -22.30 -9.89 2.96
CA ASP A 45 -23.52 -9.13 2.62
C ASP A 45 -23.97 -8.20 3.75
N THR A 46 -23.14 -7.98 4.77
CA THR A 46 -23.49 -7.09 5.87
C THR A 46 -23.20 -5.63 5.55
N GLU A 47 -24.06 -4.73 6.04
CA GLU A 47 -23.83 -3.29 5.93
C GLU A 47 -22.51 -2.87 6.61
N ALA A 48 -22.13 -3.59 7.67
CA ALA A 48 -20.86 -3.41 8.36
C ALA A 48 -19.66 -3.68 7.44
N PHE A 49 -19.65 -4.82 6.74
CA PHE A 49 -18.58 -5.15 5.79
C PHE A 49 -18.50 -4.14 4.66
N ILE A 50 -19.63 -3.75 4.07
CA ILE A 50 -19.67 -2.76 2.98
C ILE A 50 -19.03 -1.44 3.41
N LYS A 51 -19.38 -0.94 4.61
CA LYS A 51 -18.83 0.31 5.17
C LYS A 51 -17.35 0.19 5.48
N VAL A 52 -16.94 -0.87 6.16
CA VAL A 52 -15.53 -1.08 6.55
C VAL A 52 -14.64 -1.28 5.32
N ARG A 53 -15.07 -2.08 4.34
CA ARG A 53 -14.38 -2.28 3.07
C ARG A 53 -14.10 -0.96 2.37
N LYS A 54 -15.09 -0.08 2.28
CA LYS A 54 -14.91 1.25 1.66
C LYS A 54 -13.87 2.08 2.41
N ILE A 55 -14.03 2.23 3.72
CA ILE A 55 -13.11 3.02 4.56
C ILE A 55 -11.68 2.49 4.45
N PHE A 56 -11.52 1.17 4.49
CA PHE A 56 -10.21 0.52 4.36
C PHE A 56 -9.57 0.80 3.00
N LEU A 57 -10.29 0.60 1.90
CA LEU A 57 -9.78 0.84 0.55
C LEU A 57 -9.40 2.31 0.32
N ASP A 58 -10.23 3.24 0.77
CA ASP A 58 -9.95 4.69 0.68
C ASP A 58 -8.68 5.03 1.47
N THR A 59 -8.56 4.52 2.70
CA THR A 59 -7.37 4.73 3.54
C THR A 59 -6.10 4.14 2.90
N GLN A 60 -6.18 2.95 2.30
CA GLN A 60 -5.03 2.33 1.64
C GLN A 60 -4.59 3.10 0.39
N ASN A 61 -5.53 3.69 -0.35
CA ASN A 61 -5.22 4.56 -1.49
C ASN A 61 -4.49 5.83 -1.03
N ASP A 62 -5.01 6.50 -0.01
CA ASP A 62 -4.39 7.72 0.54
C ASP A 62 -3.00 7.43 1.12
N TYR A 63 -2.86 6.31 1.85
CA TYR A 63 -1.58 5.86 2.39
C TYR A 63 -0.57 5.59 1.26
N THR A 64 -0.98 4.85 0.23
CA THR A 64 -0.11 4.55 -0.93
C THR A 64 0.31 5.81 -1.67
N ARG A 65 -0.61 6.77 -1.86
CA ARG A 65 -0.30 8.08 -2.44
C ARG A 65 0.73 8.83 -1.59
N SER A 66 0.56 8.87 -0.27
CA SER A 66 1.51 9.54 0.63
C SER A 66 2.91 8.91 0.58
N ILE A 67 3.01 7.58 0.44
CA ILE A 67 4.29 6.89 0.23
C ILE A 67 4.94 7.37 -1.06
N PHE A 68 4.21 7.41 -2.18
CA PHE A 68 4.77 7.85 -3.44
C PHE A 68 5.22 9.31 -3.41
N VAL A 69 4.41 10.20 -2.82
CA VAL A 69 4.80 11.62 -2.63
C VAL A 69 6.06 11.73 -1.75
N THR A 70 6.17 10.91 -0.71
CA THR A 70 7.35 10.92 0.18
C THR A 70 8.61 10.40 -0.52
N LEU A 71 8.49 9.39 -1.39
CA LEU A 71 9.62 8.76 -2.07
C LEU A 71 10.08 9.53 -3.29
N PHE A 72 9.16 10.14 -4.04
CA PHE A 72 9.44 10.70 -5.37
C PHE A 72 9.11 12.19 -5.50
N GLY A 73 8.54 12.81 -4.46
CA GLY A 73 8.02 14.17 -4.52
C GLY A 73 6.62 14.22 -5.13
N ASP A 74 6.07 15.44 -5.24
CA ASP A 74 4.78 15.66 -5.89
C ASP A 74 4.98 15.59 -7.42
N ILE A 75 4.72 14.41 -7.99
CA ILE A 75 4.86 14.18 -9.43
C ILE A 75 3.47 14.22 -10.06
N GLU A 76 3.20 15.29 -10.82
CA GLU A 76 2.02 15.37 -11.69
C GLU A 76 2.04 14.19 -12.68
N GLY A 77 0.98 13.36 -12.68
CA GLY A 77 0.79 12.27 -13.65
C GLY A 77 0.95 10.85 -13.13
N ILE A 78 1.20 10.64 -11.83
CA ILE A 78 1.22 9.29 -11.21
C ILE A 78 -0.17 8.88 -10.65
N PHE A 79 -1.16 9.77 -10.68
CA PHE A 79 -2.52 9.53 -10.17
C PHE A 79 -3.59 9.93 -11.17
#